data_AF-A0A0F9FN82-F1
#
_entry.id   AF-A0A0F9FN82-F1
#
_cell.length_a   1.000
_cell.length_b   1.000
_cell.length_c   1.000
_cell.angle_alpha   90.00
_cell.angle_beta   90.00
_cell.angle_gamma   90.00
#
_symmetry.space_group_name_H-M   'P 1'
#
loop_
_entity.id
_entity.type
_entity.pdbx_description
1 polymer ?
#
loop_
_entity_poly.entity_id
_entity_poly.type
_entity_poly.pdbx_seq_one_letter_code
_entity_poly.pdbx_strand_id
1 'polypeptide(L)'
;TRHDWATKGSSQLWNPHSYGTSSLAGGTNDGQELWDKLVKKYPNFIMTLNGHVLNDGAALLTSTGDHGNEVHQMLCNYQMLPEGGQGYLRIYTFKTDKETVEVKTYSPVLDQYYLGAQQEFNLQLSPSL
;
A
#
# COMPACT_ATOMS: atom_id res chain seq x y z
N THR A 1 7.74 -6.18 -0.04
CA THR A 1 7.38 -7.08 1.09
C THR A 1 6.78 -6.24 2.19
N ARG A 2 5.95 -6.82 3.06
CA ARG A 2 5.40 -6.08 4.22
C ARG A 2 6.49 -5.67 5.20
N HIS A 3 6.21 -4.62 5.97
CA HIS A 3 6.95 -4.32 7.19
C HIS A 3 6.64 -5.37 8.25
N ASP A 4 7.68 -5.96 8.82
CA ASP A 4 7.67 -7.06 9.78
C ASP A 4 8.89 -6.93 10.71
N TRP A 5 8.66 -6.32 11.86
CA TRP A 5 9.66 -6.02 12.87
C TRP A 5 10.22 -7.29 13.49
N ALA A 6 9.37 -8.29 13.70
CA ALA A 6 9.77 -9.53 14.34
C ALA A 6 10.86 -10.25 13.53
N THR A 7 10.82 -10.16 12.19
CA THR A 7 11.81 -10.82 11.32
C THR A 7 12.92 -9.89 10.84
N LYS A 8 12.65 -8.60 10.65
CA LYS A 8 13.60 -7.67 10.00
C LYS A 8 14.13 -6.58 10.92
N GLY A 9 13.47 -6.33 12.04
CA GLY A 9 13.85 -5.31 13.01
C GLY A 9 14.23 -3.98 12.37
N SER A 10 15.35 -3.41 12.81
CA SER A 10 15.85 -2.11 12.38
C SER A 10 16.31 -2.03 10.92
N SER A 11 16.36 -3.15 10.17
CA SER A 11 16.62 -3.09 8.73
C SER A 11 15.47 -2.44 7.94
N GLN A 12 14.26 -2.40 8.52
CA GLN A 12 13.14 -1.65 7.98
C GLN A 12 13.06 -0.28 8.68
N LEU A 13 13.78 0.68 8.10
CA LEU A 13 13.96 2.02 8.67
C LEU A 13 12.65 2.75 9.00
N TRP A 14 11.59 2.51 8.22
CA TRP A 14 10.26 3.10 8.42
C TRP A 14 9.25 2.16 9.07
N ASN A 15 9.70 1.17 9.84
CA ASN A 15 8.78 0.34 10.64
C ASN A 15 8.27 1.16 11.85
N PRO A 16 6.95 1.16 12.14
CA PRO A 16 6.37 1.92 13.25
C PRO A 16 6.99 1.61 14.63
N HIS A 17 7.57 0.42 14.83
CA HIS A 17 8.28 0.07 16.06
C HIS A 17 9.56 0.90 16.29
N SER A 18 10.13 1.48 15.23
CA SER A 18 11.28 2.40 15.30
C SER A 18 10.92 3.85 15.64
N TYR A 19 9.64 4.18 15.80
CA TYR A 19 9.18 5.55 16.05
C TYR A 19 8.68 5.73 17.47
N GLY A 20 8.48 6.99 17.88
CA GLY A 20 7.85 7.33 19.16
C GLY A 20 6.42 6.79 19.33
N THR A 21 5.78 6.28 18.27
CA THR A 21 4.47 5.61 18.40
C THR A 21 4.58 4.28 19.13
N SER A 22 5.75 3.63 19.14
CA SER A 22 5.97 2.36 19.84
C SER A 22 5.87 2.49 21.36
N SER A 23 6.09 3.68 21.91
CA SER A 23 6.00 3.96 23.35
C SER A 23 4.64 4.49 23.81
N LEU A 24 3.68 4.70 22.90
CA LEU A 24 2.35 5.18 23.25
C LEU A 24 1.54 4.09 24.00
N ALA A 25 0.66 4.54 24.90
CA ALA A 25 -0.28 3.65 25.57
C ALA A 25 -1.22 3.01 24.53
N GLY A 26 -1.12 1.69 24.35
CA GLY A 26 -1.79 0.94 23.28
C GLY A 26 -0.83 0.26 22.29
N GLY A 27 0.45 0.64 22.32
CA GLY A 27 1.48 0.10 21.44
C GLY A 27 1.29 0.51 19.98
N THR A 28 2.00 -0.17 19.09
CA THR A 28 1.94 0.05 17.65
C THR A 28 1.83 -1.27 16.91
N ASN A 29 1.40 -1.23 15.64
CA ASN A 29 1.36 -2.39 14.76
C ASN A 29 2.05 -2.06 13.45
N ASP A 30 2.92 -2.94 12.97
CA ASP A 30 3.41 -2.87 11.60
C ASP A 30 2.50 -3.58 10.59
N GLY A 31 2.93 -3.60 9.33
CA GLY A 31 2.13 -4.17 8.26
C GLY A 31 1.84 -5.67 8.47
N GLN A 32 2.82 -6.44 8.97
CA GLN A 32 2.67 -7.86 9.20
C GLN A 32 1.76 -8.13 10.39
N GLU A 33 1.88 -7.34 11.46
CA GLU A 33 0.97 -7.44 12.59
C GLU A 33 -0.48 -7.06 12.24
N LEU A 34 -0.69 -5.98 11.48
CA LEU A 34 -2.02 -5.64 10.98
C LEU A 34 -2.58 -6.73 10.07
N TRP A 35 -1.73 -7.33 9.22
CA TRP A 35 -2.13 -8.46 8.40
C TRP A 35 -2.62 -9.63 9.25
N ASP A 36 -1.83 -10.04 10.24
CA ASP A 36 -2.12 -11.22 11.06
C ASP A 36 -3.26 -11.01 12.05
N LYS A 37 -3.42 -9.80 12.60
CA LYS A 37 -4.42 -9.50 13.62
C LYS A 37 -5.78 -9.10 13.03
N LEU A 38 -5.79 -8.50 11.84
CA LEU A 38 -6.98 -7.89 11.23
C LEU A 38 -7.19 -8.33 9.78
N VAL A 39 -6.33 -7.92 8.85
CA VAL A 39 -6.67 -7.89 7.42
C VAL A 39 -6.97 -9.28 6.85
N LYS A 40 -6.16 -10.29 7.17
CA LYS A 40 -6.35 -11.64 6.62
C LYS A 40 -7.58 -12.36 7.16
N LYS A 41 -8.11 -11.92 8.31
CA LYS A 41 -9.16 -12.63 9.04
C LYS A 41 -10.57 -12.39 8.52
N TYR A 42 -10.77 -11.37 7.67
CA TYR A 42 -12.09 -10.98 7.21
C TYR A 42 -12.16 -11.00 5.67
N PRO A 43 -13.25 -11.57 5.10
CA PRO A 43 -13.38 -11.79 3.66
C PRO A 43 -13.61 -10.51 2.85
N ASN A 44 -13.96 -9.40 3.51
CA ASN A 44 -14.32 -8.13 2.88
C ASN A 44 -13.13 -7.18 2.66
N PHE A 45 -11.92 -7.53 3.11
CA PHE A 45 -10.73 -6.77 2.74
C PHE A 45 -10.32 -7.13 1.31
N ILE A 46 -10.33 -6.13 0.43
CA ILE A 46 -9.85 -6.27 -0.95
C ILE A 46 -8.54 -5.52 -1.21
N MET A 47 -8.25 -4.51 -0.40
CA MET A 47 -7.03 -3.72 -0.55
C MET A 47 -6.63 -2.95 0.73
N THR A 48 -5.36 -2.56 0.81
CA THR A 48 -4.84 -1.59 1.78
C THR A 48 -4.01 -0.55 1.06
N LEU A 49 -4.17 0.73 1.43
CA LEU A 49 -3.43 1.86 0.86
C LEU A 49 -2.42 2.38 1.89
N ASN A 50 -1.16 2.48 1.50
CA ASN A 50 -0.04 2.77 2.39
C ASN A 50 0.83 3.90 1.85
N GLY A 51 1.57 4.56 2.75
CA GLY A 51 2.51 5.64 2.44
C GLY A 51 3.73 5.60 3.36
N HIS A 52 4.32 6.77 3.64
CA HIS A 52 5.38 7.01 4.62
C HIS A 52 6.77 6.41 4.33
N VAL A 53 6.84 5.20 3.75
CA VAL A 53 8.09 4.55 3.36
C VAL A 53 8.73 5.30 2.17
N LEU A 54 10.01 5.67 2.27
CA LEU A 54 10.66 6.62 1.35
C LEU A 54 11.58 6.00 0.29
N ASN A 55 11.68 4.67 0.18
CA ASN A 55 12.57 3.99 -0.77
C ASN A 55 12.25 4.31 -2.25
N ASP A 56 11.82 3.32 -3.03
CA ASP A 56 11.29 3.52 -4.38
C ASP A 56 9.94 4.28 -4.35
N GLY A 57 9.30 4.38 -3.18
CA GLY A 57 8.06 5.10 -2.98
C GLY A 57 6.85 4.42 -3.61
N ALA A 58 6.99 3.21 -4.17
CA ALA A 58 5.91 2.48 -4.78
C ALA A 58 6.11 0.97 -4.64
N ALA A 59 5.08 0.27 -4.17
CA ALA A 59 5.12 -1.18 -4.10
C ALA A 59 3.71 -1.76 -4.24
N LEU A 60 3.65 -3.00 -4.72
CA LEU A 60 2.45 -3.82 -4.75
C LEU A 60 2.79 -5.19 -4.16
N LEU A 61 1.94 -5.66 -3.26
CA LEU A 61 1.93 -7.03 -2.75
C LEU A 61 0.49 -7.52 -2.73
N THR A 62 0.22 -8.65 -3.36
CA THR A 62 -1.04 -9.36 -3.17
C THR A 62 -0.84 -10.51 -2.19
N SER A 63 -1.78 -10.73 -1.29
CA SER A 63 -1.75 -11.84 -0.32
C SER A 63 -3.13 -12.42 -0.15
N THR A 64 -3.21 -13.74 -0.06
CA THR A 64 -4.47 -14.47 0.18
C THR A 64 -4.83 -14.44 1.68
N GLY A 65 -6.03 -13.98 2.01
CA GLY A 65 -6.62 -14.02 3.34
C GLY A 65 -7.09 -15.42 3.74
N ASP A 66 -7.48 -15.58 5.01
CA ASP A 66 -7.91 -16.86 5.59
C ASP A 66 -9.19 -17.41 4.93
N HIS A 67 -9.96 -16.57 4.21
CA HIS A 67 -11.17 -16.92 3.48
C HIS A 67 -10.95 -17.11 1.98
N GLY A 68 -9.70 -17.08 1.51
CA GLY A 68 -9.36 -17.20 0.09
C GLY A 68 -9.52 -15.91 -0.73
N ASN A 69 -9.89 -14.79 -0.10
CA ASN A 69 -9.90 -13.47 -0.73
C ASN A 69 -8.47 -12.96 -0.95
N GLU A 70 -8.20 -12.39 -2.12
CA GLU A 70 -6.95 -11.70 -2.43
C GLU A 70 -7.01 -10.27 -1.93
N VAL A 71 -5.99 -9.85 -1.16
CA VAL A 71 -5.89 -8.48 -0.65
C VAL A 71 -4.68 -7.77 -1.28
N HIS A 72 -4.94 -6.72 -2.04
CA HIS A 72 -3.91 -5.92 -2.69
C HIS A 72 -3.38 -4.82 -1.75
N GLN A 73 -2.13 -4.94 -1.36
CA GLN A 73 -1.46 -4.02 -0.46
C GLN A 73 -0.52 -3.12 -1.26
N MET A 74 -0.83 -1.83 -1.31
CA MET A 74 -0.11 -0.88 -2.15
C MET A 74 0.54 0.22 -1.33
N LEU A 75 1.79 0.51 -1.66
CA LEU A 75 2.52 1.69 -1.20
C LEU A 75 2.52 2.73 -2.33
N CYS A 76 2.18 3.97 -2.00
CA CYS A 76 2.43 5.16 -2.82
C CYS A 76 2.97 6.29 -1.93
N ASN A 77 4.20 6.71 -2.18
CA ASN A 77 4.83 7.82 -1.49
C ASN A 77 5.81 8.56 -2.41
N TYR A 78 5.31 9.64 -3.01
CA TYR A 78 6.06 10.43 -3.97
C TYR A 78 6.78 11.63 -3.34
N GLN A 79 6.71 11.81 -2.01
CA GLN A 79 7.18 13.03 -1.32
C GLN A 79 8.66 13.38 -1.55
N MET A 80 9.47 12.41 -2.00
CA MET A 80 10.89 12.57 -2.27
C MET A 80 11.23 12.94 -3.72
N LEU A 81 10.23 12.99 -4.62
CA LEU A 81 10.42 13.56 -5.95
C LEU A 81 10.63 15.10 -5.84
N PRO A 82 11.12 15.77 -6.90
CA PRO A 82 11.35 17.22 -6.87
C PRO A 82 10.12 18.02 -6.42
N GLU A 83 10.32 19.25 -5.96
CA GLU A 83 9.22 20.14 -5.52
C GLU A 83 8.26 19.52 -4.49
N GLY A 84 8.79 18.70 -3.58
CA GLY A 84 8.01 18.03 -2.54
C GLY A 84 7.08 16.94 -3.06
N GLY A 85 7.38 16.36 -4.22
CA GLY A 85 6.64 15.25 -4.81
C GLY A 85 5.96 15.54 -6.14
N GLN A 86 6.17 16.74 -6.69
CA GLN A 86 5.61 17.22 -7.96
C GLN A 86 4.08 17.08 -8.09
N GLY A 87 3.36 16.95 -6.97
CA GLY A 87 1.90 16.78 -6.95
C GLY A 87 1.38 15.45 -7.48
N TYR A 88 2.19 14.39 -7.57
CA TYR A 88 1.71 13.09 -8.04
C TYR A 88 0.66 12.46 -7.10
N LEU A 89 -0.44 12.01 -7.71
CA LEU A 89 -1.54 11.33 -7.06
C LEU A 89 -1.74 9.95 -7.68
N ARG A 90 -2.01 8.94 -6.83
CA ARG A 90 -2.42 7.61 -7.26
C ARG A 90 -3.94 7.58 -7.42
N ILE A 91 -4.41 7.27 -8.63
CA ILE A 91 -5.82 7.22 -9.02
C ILE A 91 -6.24 5.75 -9.16
N TYR A 92 -7.34 5.41 -8.51
CA TYR A 92 -7.96 4.09 -8.56
C TYR A 92 -9.30 4.18 -9.26
N THR A 93 -9.44 3.54 -10.41
CA THR A 93 -10.69 3.51 -11.17
C THR A 93 -11.29 2.11 -11.10
N PHE A 94 -12.35 1.97 -10.31
CA PHE A 94 -13.17 0.77 -10.24
C PHE A 94 -14.00 0.68 -11.52
N LYS A 95 -13.76 -0.35 -12.33
CA LYS A 95 -14.48 -0.58 -13.58
C LYS A 95 -15.88 -1.13 -13.27
N THR A 96 -16.77 -1.02 -14.25
CA THR A 96 -18.17 -1.46 -14.12
C THR A 96 -18.33 -2.98 -14.12
N ASP A 97 -17.27 -3.73 -14.44
CA ASP A 97 -17.23 -5.21 -14.36
C ASP A 97 -17.16 -5.73 -12.92
N LYS A 98 -16.92 -4.84 -11.94
CA LYS A 98 -16.78 -5.14 -10.51
C LYS A 98 -15.59 -6.03 -10.15
N GLU A 99 -14.72 -6.30 -11.10
CA GLU A 99 -13.56 -7.19 -10.97
C GLU A 99 -12.26 -6.43 -11.20
N THR A 100 -12.28 -5.37 -12.00
CA THR A 100 -11.08 -4.64 -12.39
C THR A 100 -10.96 -3.32 -11.66
N VAL A 101 -9.78 -3.08 -11.06
CA VAL A 101 -9.36 -1.75 -10.62
C VAL A 101 -8.18 -1.31 -11.47
N GLU A 102 -8.39 -0.28 -12.29
CA GLU A 102 -7.30 0.37 -13.00
C GLU A 102 -6.57 1.33 -12.06
N VAL A 103 -5.26 1.19 -12.00
CA VAL A 103 -4.37 2.00 -11.16
C VAL A 103 -3.50 2.83 -12.07
N LYS A 104 -3.55 4.16 -11.89
CA LYS A 104 -2.69 5.12 -12.61
C LYS A 104 -2.12 6.15 -11.65
N THR A 105 -1.02 6.78 -12.02
CA THR A 105 -0.42 7.87 -11.24
C THR A 105 -0.31 9.11 -12.11
N TYR A 106 -0.84 10.24 -11.65
CA TYR A 106 -0.93 11.47 -12.43
C TYR A 106 -0.63 12.69 -11.56
N SER A 107 0.07 13.68 -12.13
CA SER A 107 0.30 14.97 -11.50
C SER A 107 -0.54 16.04 -12.21
N PRO A 108 -1.47 16.71 -11.51
CA PRO A 108 -2.16 17.88 -12.06
C PRO A 108 -1.26 19.12 -12.10
N VAL A 109 -0.14 19.14 -11.38
CA VAL A 109 0.83 20.25 -11.39
C VAL A 109 1.66 20.23 -12.67
N LEU A 110 2.05 19.03 -13.10
CA LEU A 110 2.87 18.83 -14.30
C LEU A 110 2.04 18.45 -15.54
N ASP A 111 0.73 18.23 -15.37
CA ASP A 111 -0.19 17.71 -16.38
C ASP A 111 0.34 16.47 -17.10
N GLN A 112 0.80 15.48 -16.32
CA GLN A 112 1.36 14.25 -16.89
C GLN A 112 1.17 13.02 -16.00
N TYR A 113 1.13 11.86 -16.64
CA TYR A 113 1.19 10.57 -15.97
C TYR A 113 2.61 10.24 -15.53
N TYR A 114 2.73 9.60 -14.36
CA TYR A 114 3.96 8.94 -13.97
C TYR A 114 3.98 7.55 -14.62
N LEU A 115 4.88 7.34 -15.57
CA LEU A 115 4.95 6.09 -16.31
C LEU A 115 5.82 5.05 -15.58
N GLY A 116 5.43 3.78 -15.69
CA GLY A 116 6.19 2.64 -15.16
C GLY A 116 5.28 1.52 -14.66
N ALA A 117 5.81 0.29 -14.59
CA ALA A 117 5.04 -0.88 -14.21
C ALA A 117 4.46 -0.81 -12.79
N GLN A 118 5.06 0.00 -11.90
CA GLN A 118 4.55 0.26 -10.54
C GLN A 118 3.60 1.46 -10.46
N GLN A 119 3.37 2.17 -11.57
CA GLN A 119 2.56 3.39 -11.62
C GLN A 119 1.30 3.24 -12.47
N GLU A 120 1.31 2.30 -13.43
CA GLU A 120 0.17 1.97 -14.29
C GLU A 120 0.00 0.45 -14.40
N PHE A 121 -1.12 -0.07 -13.91
CA PHE A 121 -1.46 -1.50 -13.97
C PHE A 121 -2.95 -1.72 -13.62
N ASN A 122 -3.45 -2.92 -13.91
CA ASN A 122 -4.78 -3.36 -13.48
C ASN A 122 -4.65 -4.36 -12.33
N LEU A 123 -5.49 -4.20 -11.32
CA LEU A 123 -5.74 -5.22 -10.30
C LEU A 123 -6.98 -6.03 -10.70
N GLN A 124 -6.98 -7.29 -10.29
CA GLN A 124 -8.11 -8.19 -10.40
C GLN A 124 -8.59 -8.53 -9.00
N LEU A 125 -9.80 -8.10 -8.66
CA LEU A 125 -10.43 -8.32 -7.37
C LEU A 125 -10.92 -9.77 -7.27
N SER A 126 -10.62 -10.42 -6.15
CA SER A 126 -11.12 -11.74 -5.81
C SER A 126 -11.42 -11.76 -4.31
N PRO A 127 -12.70 -11.79 -3.88
CA PRO A 127 -13.91 -11.79 -4.70
C PRO A 127 -14.16 -10.46 -5.43
N SER A 128 -15.06 -10.49 -6.42
CA SER A 128 -15.59 -9.28 -7.06
C SER A 128 -16.50 -8.47 -6.12
N LEU A 129 -16.68 -7.17 -6.42
CA LEU A 129 -17.49 -6.22 -5.64
C LEU A 129 -19.01 -6.34 -5.84
#